data_AF-R6TS96-F1
#
_entry.id   AF-R6TS96-F1
#
_cell.length_a   1.000
_cell.length_b   1.000
_cell.length_c   1.000
_cell.angle_alpha   90.00
_cell.angle_beta   90.00
_cell.angle_gamma   90.00
#
_symmetry.space_group_name_H-M   'P 1'
#
loop_
_entity.id
_entity.type
_entity.pdbx_description
1 polymer ?
#
loop_
_entity_poly.entity_id
_entity_poly.type
_entity_poly.pdbx_seq_one_letter_code
_entity_poly.pdbx_strand_id
1 'polypeptide(L)'
;MEVKSGTADIAVVDYVMAKSSTGDGTDYSELQMVEGIEQFSYEEYAIGFRKNSPETVKKVNDAINALIADGTLNKIAEKYGVAPQLISNQKG
;
A
#
# COMPACT_ATOMS: atom_id res chain seq x y z
N MET A 1 -9.45 0.47 16.01
CA MET A 1 -9.63 -0.85 15.37
C MET A 1 -10.27 -1.81 16.36
N GLU A 2 -11.26 -2.62 15.95
CA GLU A 2 -12.03 -3.54 16.80
C GLU A 2 -11.18 -4.52 17.60
N VAL A 3 -10.05 -4.95 17.02
CA VAL A 3 -9.08 -5.84 17.70
C VAL A 3 -8.49 -5.17 18.93
N LYS A 4 -8.06 -3.90 18.81
CA LYS A 4 -7.50 -3.13 19.93
C LYS A 4 -8.55 -2.82 21.01
N SER A 5 -9.83 -2.67 20.64
CA SER A 5 -10.92 -2.47 21.60
C SER A 5 -11.46 -3.77 22.22
N GLY A 6 -10.96 -4.94 21.82
CA GLY A 6 -11.39 -6.24 22.32
C GLY A 6 -12.76 -6.70 21.81
N THR A 7 -13.27 -6.10 20.74
CA THR A 7 -14.57 -6.46 20.13
C THR A 7 -14.44 -7.45 18.98
N ALA A 8 -13.20 -7.78 18.58
CA ALA A 8 -12.87 -8.82 17.61
C ALA A 8 -11.53 -9.48 17.99
N ASP A 9 -11.36 -10.76 17.68
CA ASP A 9 -10.11 -11.48 17.96
C ASP A 9 -9.04 -11.24 16.88
N ILE A 10 -9.46 -11.11 15.62
CA ILE A 10 -8.59 -10.96 14.44
C ILE A 10 -9.23 -9.98 13.45
N ALA A 11 -8.40 -9.24 12.72
CA ALA A 11 -8.81 -8.47 11.55
C ALA A 11 -8.05 -8.96 10.31
N VAL A 12 -8.73 -8.98 9.16
CA VAL A 12 -8.10 -9.17 7.85
C VAL A 12 -7.96 -7.79 7.22
N VAL A 13 -6.73 -7.42 6.86
CA VAL A 13 -6.36 -6.10 6.36
C VAL A 13 -5.34 -6.26 5.24
N ASP A 14 -5.37 -5.37 4.26
CA ASP A 14 -4.40 -5.33 3.17
C ASP A 14 -2.97 -5.29 3.71
N TYR A 15 -2.06 -6.03 3.06
CA TYR A 15 -0.71 -6.26 3.55
C TYR A 15 0.06 -4.96 3.85
N VAL A 16 0.01 -3.99 2.92
CA VAL A 16 0.71 -2.71 3.07
C VAL A 16 0.16 -1.90 4.25
N MET A 17 -1.15 -1.95 4.45
CA MET A 17 -1.84 -1.28 5.56
C MET A 17 -1.51 -1.94 6.90
N ALA A 18 -1.55 -3.27 6.96
CA ALA A 18 -1.19 -4.03 8.16
C ALA A 18 0.27 -3.73 8.57
N LYS A 19 1.19 -3.74 7.60
CA LYS A 19 2.61 -3.47 7.84
C LYS A 19 2.88 -2.04 8.29
N SER A 20 2.16 -1.04 7.77
CA SER A 20 2.35 0.37 8.16
C SER A 20 1.68 0.73 9.48
N SER A 21 0.66 -0.02 9.88
CA SER A 21 -0.17 0.28 11.05
C SER A 21 0.22 -0.50 12.31
N THR A 22 1.07 -1.53 12.19
CA THR A 22 1.48 -2.41 13.30
C THR A 22 2.99 -2.33 13.56
N GLY A 23 3.41 -2.77 14.75
CA GLY A 23 4.82 -2.71 15.19
C GLY A 23 5.21 -1.40 15.89
N ASP A 24 6.47 -1.32 16.32
CA ASP A 24 6.95 -0.25 17.19
C ASP A 24 6.75 1.15 16.58
N GLY A 25 6.19 2.07 17.38
CA GLY A 25 5.97 3.45 16.97
C GLY A 25 4.70 3.69 16.13
N THR A 26 3.83 2.70 15.99
CA THR A 26 2.53 2.81 15.30
C THR A 26 1.35 2.91 16.27
N ASP A 27 0.17 3.28 15.74
CA ASP A 27 -1.07 3.34 16.52
C ASP A 27 -1.52 1.98 17.08
N TYR A 28 -1.00 0.88 16.51
CA TYR A 28 -1.30 -0.50 16.90
C TYR A 28 -0.04 -1.29 17.23
N SER A 29 0.89 -0.69 17.98
CA SER A 29 2.16 -1.32 18.37
C SER A 29 2.04 -2.63 19.16
N GLU A 30 0.91 -2.86 19.83
CA GLU A 30 0.62 -4.10 20.56
C GLU A 30 0.08 -5.22 19.68
N LEU A 31 -0.21 -4.93 18.41
CA LEU A 31 -0.71 -5.89 17.44
C LEU A 31 0.41 -6.31 16.50
N GLN A 32 0.35 -7.56 16.06
CA GLN A 32 1.30 -8.16 15.14
C GLN A 32 0.56 -8.83 13.97
N MET A 33 1.22 -8.89 12.83
CA MET A 33 0.76 -9.71 11.72
C MET A 33 0.98 -11.19 12.06
N VAL A 34 0.03 -12.05 11.68
CA VAL A 34 0.18 -13.50 11.83
C VAL A 34 1.14 -14.00 10.74
N GLU A 35 2.28 -14.55 11.14
CA GLU A 35 3.28 -15.09 10.22
C GLU A 35 2.75 -16.35 9.49
N GLY A 36 3.13 -16.51 8.22
CA GLY A 36 2.79 -17.66 7.39
C GLY A 36 1.40 -17.62 6.73
N ILE A 37 0.66 -16.51 6.89
CA ILE A 37 -0.68 -16.33 6.30
C ILE A 37 -0.81 -14.97 5.57
N GLU A 38 0.30 -14.45 5.03
CA GLU A 38 0.38 -13.10 4.48
C GLU A 38 -0.25 -12.95 3.09
N GLN A 39 -0.56 -14.06 2.42
CA GLN A 39 -1.00 -14.08 1.01
C GLN A 39 -2.39 -14.70 0.87
N PHE A 40 -3.42 -14.02 1.36
CA PHE A 40 -4.81 -14.40 1.07
C PHE A 40 -5.21 -14.04 -0.37
N SER A 41 -4.67 -12.94 -0.91
CA SER A 41 -4.91 -12.50 -2.29
C SER A 41 -3.76 -11.60 -2.79
N TYR A 42 -3.59 -11.53 -4.11
CA TYR A 42 -2.72 -10.55 -4.75
C TYR A 42 -3.55 -9.37 -5.23
N GLU A 43 -3.24 -8.19 -4.74
CA GLU A 43 -3.96 -6.95 -5.07
C GLU A 43 -2.97 -5.84 -5.42
N GLU A 44 -3.27 -5.11 -6.49
CA GLU A 44 -2.51 -3.94 -6.91
C GLU A 44 -3.30 -2.67 -6.58
N TYR A 45 -2.65 -1.72 -5.91
CA TYR A 45 -3.25 -0.43 -5.64
C TYR A 45 -3.19 0.46 -6.88
N ALA A 46 -4.32 1.08 -7.22
CA ALA A 46 -4.44 2.00 -8.35
C ALA A 46 -5.27 3.23 -8.00
N ILE A 47 -5.12 4.29 -8.79
CA ILE A 47 -5.95 5.50 -8.66
C ILE A 47 -7.25 5.30 -9.44
N GLY A 48 -8.36 5.24 -8.71
CA GLY A 48 -9.69 5.10 -9.30
C GLY A 48 -10.21 6.41 -9.92
N PHE A 49 -10.71 6.34 -11.15
CA PHE A 49 -11.38 7.46 -11.84
C PHE A 49 -12.82 7.11 -12.20
N ARG A 50 -13.65 8.15 -12.43
CA ARG A 50 -15.00 7.96 -12.97
C ARG A 50 -14.90 7.26 -14.33
N LYS A 51 -15.78 6.26 -14.56
CA LYS A 51 -15.94 5.60 -15.87
C LYS A 51 -16.08 6.64 -16.99
N ASN A 52 -15.56 6.31 -18.17
CA ASN A 52 -15.57 7.17 -19.37
C ASN A 52 -14.80 8.50 -19.22
N SER A 53 -13.69 8.52 -18.46
CA SER A 53 -12.82 9.71 -18.32
C SER A 53 -11.41 9.52 -18.91
N PRO A 54 -11.28 9.16 -20.21
CA PRO A 54 -10.01 8.72 -20.79
C PRO A 54 -8.91 9.80 -20.73
N GLU A 55 -9.26 11.07 -20.95
CA GLU A 55 -8.29 12.18 -20.89
C GLU A 55 -7.72 12.41 -19.49
N THR A 56 -8.54 12.18 -18.46
CA THR A 56 -8.08 12.31 -17.06
C THR A 56 -7.14 11.16 -16.72
N VAL A 57 -7.53 9.93 -17.07
CA VAL A 57 -6.70 8.73 -16.87
C VAL A 57 -5.34 8.91 -17.56
N LYS A 58 -5.34 9.36 -18.82
CA LYS A 58 -4.11 9.58 -19.58
C LYS A 58 -3.20 10.59 -18.88
N LYS A 59 -3.72 11.76 -18.50
CA LYS A 59 -2.92 12.82 -17.84
C LYS A 59 -2.30 12.35 -16.52
N VAL A 60 -3.04 11.60 -15.71
CA VAL A 60 -2.50 11.11 -14.44
C VAL A 60 -1.47 10.00 -14.65
N ASN A 61 -1.71 9.08 -15.59
CA ASN A 61 -0.73 8.05 -15.92
C ASN A 61 0.56 8.66 -16.47
N ASP A 62 0.47 9.66 -17.35
CA ASP A 62 1.65 10.37 -17.88
C ASP A 62 2.44 11.06 -16.75
N ALA A 63 1.76 11.68 -15.79
CA ALA A 63 2.40 12.30 -14.63
C ALA A 63 3.08 11.28 -13.71
N ILE A 64 2.42 10.15 -13.42
CA ILE A 64 3.02 9.07 -12.61
C ILE A 64 4.24 8.49 -13.31
N ASN A 65 4.16 8.26 -14.63
CA ASN A 65 5.30 7.76 -15.41
C ASN A 65 6.49 8.72 -15.38
N ALA A 66 6.25 10.04 -15.44
CA ALA A 66 7.30 11.03 -15.29
C ALA A 66 7.98 10.94 -13.91
N LEU A 67 7.21 10.79 -12.83
CA LEU A 67 7.71 10.64 -11.46
C LEU A 67 8.44 9.30 -11.23
N ILE A 68 8.07 8.25 -11.96
CA ILE A 68 8.82 6.99 -11.98
C ILE A 68 10.17 7.23 -12.67
N ALA A 69 10.15 7.84 -13.86
CA ALA A 69 11.34 8.04 -14.68
C ALA A 69 12.39 8.94 -14.01
N ASP A 70 11.96 9.96 -13.27
CA ASP A 70 12.86 10.86 -12.55
C ASP A 70 13.24 10.35 -11.13
N GLY A 71 12.70 9.21 -10.72
CA GLY A 71 12.96 8.56 -9.43
C GLY A 71 12.26 9.20 -8.23
N THR A 72 11.44 10.24 -8.43
CA THR A 72 10.68 10.90 -7.37
C THR A 72 9.72 9.93 -6.69
N LEU A 73 9.03 9.08 -7.46
CA LEU A 73 8.10 8.11 -6.88
C LEU A 73 8.81 7.11 -5.96
N ASN A 74 10.00 6.66 -6.33
CA ASN A 74 10.81 5.79 -5.49
C ASN A 74 11.24 6.48 -4.18
N LYS A 75 11.70 7.74 -4.25
CA LYS A 75 12.06 8.51 -3.05
C LYS A 75 10.89 8.68 -2.08
N ILE A 76 9.68 8.86 -2.61
CA ILE A 76 8.45 8.89 -1.80
C ILE A 76 8.23 7.52 -1.14
N ALA A 77 8.35 6.43 -1.90
CA ALA A 77 8.16 5.08 -1.38
C ALA A 77 9.19 4.73 -0.29
N GLU A 78 10.45 5.14 -0.43
CA GLU A 78 11.50 5.00 0.58
C GLU A 78 11.16 5.76 1.86
N LYS A 79 10.74 7.03 1.73
CA LYS A 79 10.33 7.87 2.87
C LYS A 79 9.26 7.21 3.72
N TYR A 80 8.33 6.49 3.10
CA TYR A 80 7.22 5.82 3.77
C TYR A 80 7.45 4.32 4.01
N GLY A 81 8.64 3.79 3.74
CA GLY A 81 8.98 2.38 4.00
C GLY A 81 8.26 1.36 3.11
N VAL A 82 7.72 1.78 1.97
CA VAL A 82 6.95 0.95 1.02
C VAL A 82 7.66 0.69 -0.30
N ALA A 83 8.94 1.07 -0.42
CA ALA A 83 9.72 0.87 -1.64
C ALA A 83 9.76 -0.59 -2.17
N PRO A 84 9.81 -1.65 -1.33
CA PRO A 84 9.71 -3.03 -1.82
C PRO A 84 8.34 -3.38 -2.41
N GLN A 85 7.28 -2.67 -2.01
CA GLN A 85 5.91 -2.88 -2.46
C GLN A 85 5.55 -2.03 -3.69
N LEU A 86 6.43 -1.11 -4.10
CA LEU A 86 6.21 -0.29 -5.29
C LEU A 86 6.37 -1.13 -6.55
N ILE A 87 5.29 -1.33 -7.31
CA ILE A 87 5.24 -2.20 -8.50
C ILE A 87 6.30 -1.82 -9.54
N SER A 88 6.56 -0.52 -9.76
CA SER A 88 7.59 -0.09 -10.72
C SER A 88 9.02 -0.50 -10.34
N ASN A 89 9.26 -0.91 -9.09
CA ASN A 89 10.53 -1.46 -8.62
C ASN A 89 10.59 -2.99 -8.70
N GLN A 90 9.45 -3.65 -8.89
CA GLN A 90 9.36 -5.10 -9.03
C GLN A 90 9.62 -5.42 -10.50
N LYS A 91 10.72 -6.11 -10.79
CA LYS A 91 11.01 -6.56 -12.16
C LYS A 91 9.90 -7.52 -12.59
N GLY A 92 9.35 -7.31 -13.79
CA GLY A 92 8.51 -8.29 -14.47
C GLY A 92 9.24 -9.57 -14.80
#